data_AF-A0A836G7K6-F1
#
_entry.id   AF-A0A836G7K6-F1
#
_cell.length_a   1.000
_cell.length_b   1.000
_cell.length_c   1.000
_cell.angle_alpha   90.00
_cell.angle_beta   90.00
_cell.angle_gamma   90.00
#
_symmetry.space_group_name_H-M   'P 1'
#
loop_
_entity.id
_entity.type
_entity.pdbx_description
1 polymer ?
#
loop_
_entity_poly.entity_id
_entity_poly.type
_entity_poly.pdbx_seq_one_letter_code
_entity_poly.pdbx_strand_id
1 'polypeptide(L)'
;MIKLETMCLQSMCEVVMEESQNFSYEEEKPLNSTRRRRGGHVQGDIERHTCTRCSKSYIHAWHLKRHTKFECGQEPRVQCPYCSAKMKQRGHVYRHIRQCHRGENVFVIDLN
;
A
#
# COMPACT_ATOMS: atom_id res chain seq x y z
N MET A 1 26.38 -10.86 -42.48
CA MET A 1 25.06 -10.29 -42.82
C MET A 1 24.10 -11.45 -43.03
N ILE A 2 22.90 -11.35 -42.43
CA ILE A 2 21.64 -12.10 -42.68
C ILE A 2 21.67 -13.63 -42.36
N LYS A 3 20.70 -14.29 -41.70
CA LYS A 3 19.29 -14.01 -41.31
C LYS A 3 18.99 -14.66 -39.95
N LEU A 4 18.21 -13.96 -39.11
CA LEU A 4 17.41 -14.54 -38.03
C LEU A 4 16.09 -14.99 -38.66
N GLU A 5 15.74 -16.28 -38.56
CA GLU A 5 14.39 -16.75 -38.86
C GLU A 5 13.88 -17.62 -37.72
N THR A 6 12.73 -17.17 -37.21
CA THR A 6 11.90 -17.71 -36.14
C THR A 6 11.28 -19.04 -36.52
N MET A 7 11.49 -20.11 -35.74
CA MET A 7 10.75 -21.36 -35.92
C MET A 7 9.46 -21.38 -35.08
N CYS A 8 8.40 -21.01 -35.80
CA CYS A 8 7.00 -21.43 -35.81
C CYS A 8 6.39 -22.23 -34.62
N LEU A 9 5.29 -21.66 -34.12
CA LEU A 9 4.21 -22.25 -33.35
C LEU A 9 3.52 -23.40 -34.10
N GLN A 10 4.01 -24.64 -34.01
CA GLN A 10 3.22 -25.81 -34.43
C GLN A 10 3.81 -27.12 -33.89
N SER A 11 3.54 -27.42 -32.63
CA SER A 11 3.39 -28.81 -32.20
C SER A 11 1.94 -28.97 -31.79
N MET A 12 1.12 -29.28 -32.79
CA MET A 12 -0.26 -29.71 -32.63
C MET A 12 -0.29 -31.19 -32.22
N CYS A 13 -1.38 -31.55 -31.58
CA CYS A 13 -1.95 -32.90 -31.48
C CYS A 13 -1.39 -33.80 -30.38
N GLU A 14 -2.14 -33.89 -29.27
CA GLU A 14 -2.89 -35.12 -29.04
C GLU A 14 -4.23 -34.78 -28.38
N VAL A 15 -5.26 -34.80 -29.21
CA VAL A 15 -6.67 -34.83 -28.83
C VAL A 15 -7.01 -36.27 -28.47
N VAL A 16 -7.40 -36.51 -27.22
CA VAL A 16 -8.27 -37.63 -26.87
C VAL A 16 -9.53 -37.05 -26.24
N MET A 17 -10.61 -37.17 -27.01
CA MET A 17 -11.99 -36.96 -26.60
C MET A 17 -12.44 -38.24 -25.87
N GLU A 18 -12.89 -38.13 -24.63
CA GLU A 18 -13.79 -39.12 -24.04
C GLU A 18 -14.96 -38.42 -23.35
N GLU A 19 -16.08 -39.13 -23.38
CA GLU A 19 -17.43 -38.62 -23.48
C GLU A 19 -18.06 -38.25 -22.13
N SER A 20 -18.83 -37.15 -22.18
CA SER A 20 -20.09 -36.91 -21.47
C SER A 20 -20.35 -37.62 -20.14
N GLN A 21 -20.12 -36.87 -19.06
CA GLN A 21 -21.11 -36.82 -17.98
C GLN A 21 -21.64 -35.38 -17.90
N ASN A 22 -22.93 -35.21 -18.18
CA ASN A 22 -23.65 -33.95 -18.01
C ASN A 22 -23.55 -33.50 -16.55
N PHE A 23 -22.56 -32.66 -16.26
CA PHE A 23 -22.48 -31.93 -15.00
C PHE A 23 -23.17 -30.59 -15.24
N SER A 24 -24.44 -30.49 -14.80
CA SER A 24 -25.19 -29.24 -14.84
C SER A 24 -24.43 -28.19 -14.02
N TYR A 25 -23.90 -27.19 -14.71
CA TYR A 25 -23.30 -26.02 -14.09
C TYR A 25 -24.42 -25.22 -13.42
N GLU A 26 -24.57 -25.35 -12.09
CA GLU A 26 -25.31 -24.37 -11.33
C GLU A 26 -24.48 -23.08 -11.33
N GLU A 27 -25.04 -21.97 -11.84
CA GLU A 27 -24.40 -20.66 -11.80
C GLU A 27 -24.10 -20.26 -10.35
N GLU A 28 -22.86 -20.50 -9.90
CA GLU A 28 -22.33 -19.97 -8.66
C GLU A 28 -22.44 -18.43 -8.70
N LYS A 29 -23.44 -17.90 -7.97
CA LYS A 29 -23.74 -16.47 -7.83
C LYS A 29 -22.46 -15.69 -7.53
N PRO A 30 -22.24 -14.52 -8.15
CA PRO A 30 -21.07 -13.71 -7.86
C PRO A 30 -21.05 -13.39 -6.37
N LEU A 31 -19.90 -13.64 -5.72
CA LEU A 31 -19.61 -13.15 -4.39
C LEU A 31 -19.81 -11.64 -4.40
N ASN A 32 -20.98 -11.20 -3.95
CA ASN A 32 -21.29 -9.82 -3.67
C ASN A 32 -20.23 -9.31 -2.71
N SER A 33 -19.21 -8.61 -3.24
CA SER A 33 -18.31 -7.80 -2.44
C SER A 33 -19.13 -6.63 -1.89
N THR A 34 -19.94 -6.90 -0.86
CA THR A 34 -20.58 -5.85 -0.09
C THR A 34 -19.45 -5.06 0.55
N ARG A 35 -19.10 -3.93 -0.06
CA ARG A 35 -18.20 -2.96 0.53
C ARG A 35 -18.87 -2.50 1.82
N ARG A 36 -18.47 -3.06 2.96
CA ARG A 36 -18.99 -2.65 4.28
C ARG A 36 -18.80 -1.14 4.35
N ARG A 37 -19.90 -0.39 4.30
CA ARG A 37 -19.86 1.05 4.56
C ARG A 37 -19.35 1.18 5.99
N ARG A 38 -18.13 1.70 6.16
CA ARG A 38 -17.64 2.14 7.47
C ARG A 38 -18.71 3.09 7.99
N GLY A 39 -19.29 2.76 9.14
CA GLY A 39 -20.35 3.53 9.77
C GLY A 39 -20.00 5.01 9.79
N GLY A 40 -21.01 5.84 9.55
CA GLY A 40 -20.87 7.29 9.44
C GLY A 40 -20.10 7.89 10.60
N HIS A 41 -19.30 8.90 10.29
CA HIS A 41 -18.60 9.71 11.27
C HIS A 41 -19.64 10.43 12.15
N VAL A 42 -19.79 9.98 13.39
CA VAL A 42 -20.60 10.66 14.40
C VAL A 42 -19.95 12.02 14.65
N GLN A 43 -20.57 13.09 14.15
CA GLN A 43 -20.16 14.46 14.42
C GLN A 43 -20.65 14.85 15.82
N GLY A 44 -20.08 14.24 16.86
CA GLY A 44 -20.14 14.78 18.21
C GLY A 44 -19.02 15.80 18.40
N ASP A 45 -19.17 16.72 19.35
CA ASP A 45 -18.10 17.60 19.82
C ASP A 45 -17.03 16.76 20.54
N ILE A 46 -16.19 16.08 19.75
CA ILE A 46 -15.09 15.26 20.25
C ILE A 46 -14.00 16.22 20.74
N GLU A 47 -13.74 16.21 22.05
CA GLU A 47 -12.64 16.95 22.66
C GLU A 47 -11.31 16.60 21.95
N ARG A 48 -10.59 17.63 21.51
CA ARG A 48 -9.34 17.48 20.75
C ARG A 48 -8.14 17.80 21.61
N HIS A 49 -7.07 17.05 21.39
CA HIS A 49 -5.78 17.28 22.02
C HIS A 49 -4.93 18.21 21.16
N THR A 50 -4.65 19.41 21.67
CA THR A 50 -3.93 20.47 20.95
C THR A 50 -2.47 20.60 21.40
N CYS A 51 -1.57 20.75 20.44
CA CYS A 51 -0.16 21.02 20.68
C CYS A 51 0.03 22.49 21.07
N THR A 52 0.60 22.76 22.25
CA THR A 52 0.85 24.12 22.73
C THR A 52 1.90 24.89 21.94
N ARG A 53 2.78 24.19 21.21
CA ARG A 53 3.89 24.80 20.45
C ARG A 53 3.52 25.23 19.03
N CYS A 54 2.55 24.58 18.41
CA CYS A 54 2.21 24.80 17.00
C CYS A 54 0.70 24.79 16.70
N SER A 55 -0.12 24.71 17.74
CA SER A 55 -1.59 24.74 17.70
C SER A 55 -2.27 23.66 16.86
N LYS A 56 -1.54 22.62 16.42
CA LYS A 56 -2.14 21.45 15.75
C LYS A 56 -2.95 20.63 16.73
N SER A 57 -4.16 20.24 16.34
CA SER A 57 -5.07 19.43 17.16
C SER A 57 -5.28 18.03 16.59
N TYR A 58 -5.48 17.07 17.50
CA TYR A 58 -5.64 15.66 17.19
C TYR A 58 -6.83 15.09 17.95
N ILE A 59 -7.58 14.19 17.30
CA ILE A 59 -8.72 13.50 17.93
C ILE A 59 -8.26 12.61 19.09
N HIS A 60 -7.05 12.04 19.00
CA HIS A 60 -6.55 11.10 20.00
C HIS A 60 -5.26 11.61 20.64
N ALA A 61 -5.14 11.44 21.97
CA ALA A 61 -3.97 11.87 22.74
C ALA A 61 -2.65 11.23 22.25
N TRP A 62 -2.68 9.97 21.80
CA TRP A 62 -1.50 9.28 21.30
C TRP A 62 -0.94 9.90 20.02
N HIS A 63 -1.80 10.47 19.16
CA HIS A 63 -1.36 11.22 17.99
C HIS A 63 -0.64 12.51 18.38
N LEU A 64 -1.18 13.25 19.37
CA LEU A 64 -0.51 14.43 19.89
C LEU A 64 0.85 14.07 20.50
N LYS A 65 0.92 13.00 21.30
CA LYS A 65 2.18 12.52 21.90
C LYS A 65 3.23 12.16 20.85
N ARG A 66 2.83 11.48 19.76
CA ARG A 66 3.72 11.19 18.63
C ARG A 66 4.18 12.47 17.96
N HIS A 67 3.25 13.39 17.69
CA HIS A 67 3.55 14.68 17.07
C HIS A 67 4.58 15.47 17.88
N THR A 68 4.36 15.64 19.19
CA THR A 68 5.27 16.41 20.04
C THR A 68 6.66 15.77 20.13
N LYS A 69 6.73 14.43 20.15
CA LYS A 69 7.99 13.69 20.27
C LYS A 69 8.85 13.75 19.00
N PHE A 70 8.24 13.66 17.82
CA PHE A 70 8.99 13.39 16.57
C PHE A 70 8.77 14.41 15.47
N GLU A 71 7.75 15.26 15.57
CA GLU A 71 7.39 16.17 14.48
C GLU A 71 7.50 17.64 14.87
N CYS A 72 7.02 18.00 16.06
CA CYS A 72 6.94 19.38 16.50
C CYS A 72 8.33 19.95 16.78
N GLY A 73 8.79 20.85 15.91
CA GLY A 73 10.13 21.45 15.99
C GLY A 73 11.27 20.43 15.98
N GLN A 74 11.03 19.25 15.41
CA GLN A 74 12.05 18.22 15.20
C GLN A 74 12.38 18.14 13.72
N GLU A 75 13.67 18.03 13.40
CA GLU A 75 14.12 17.77 12.05
C GLU A 75 13.86 16.31 11.63
N PRO A 76 13.68 16.05 10.33
CA PRO A 76 13.54 14.69 9.81
C PRO A 76 14.77 13.82 10.14
N ARG A 77 14.57 12.78 10.96
CA ARG A 77 15.65 11.87 11.38
C ARG A 77 15.76 10.59 10.56
N VAL A 78 14.84 10.36 9.64
CA VAL A 78 14.81 9.12 8.85
C VAL A 78 14.99 9.47 7.37
N GLN A 79 16.00 8.90 6.74
CA GLN A 79 16.33 9.16 5.34
C GLN A 79 16.01 7.96 4.44
N CYS A 80 15.55 8.27 3.23
CA CYS A 80 15.41 7.29 2.16
C CYS A 80 16.81 6.85 1.69
N PRO A 81 17.08 5.55 1.54
CA PRO A 81 18.39 5.09 1.05
C PRO A 81 18.61 5.36 -0.44
N TYR A 82 17.53 5.63 -1.19
CA TYR A 82 17.57 5.78 -2.64
C TYR A 82 17.56 7.24 -3.12
N CYS A 83 17.36 8.20 -2.22
CA CYS A 83 17.35 9.62 -2.54
C CYS A 83 17.64 10.50 -1.33
N SER A 84 17.70 11.81 -1.53
CA SER A 84 17.92 12.80 -0.47
C SER A 84 16.69 13.10 0.39
N ALA A 85 15.55 12.42 0.15
CA ALA A 85 14.32 12.66 0.90
C ALA A 85 14.47 12.22 2.36
N LYS A 86 14.23 13.17 3.28
CA LYS A 86 14.19 12.92 4.73
C LYS A 86 12.78 13.11 5.26
N MET A 87 12.39 12.24 6.18
CA MET A 87 11.06 12.22 6.79
C MET A 87 11.17 12.08 8.31
N LYS A 88 10.11 12.52 9.00
CA LYS A 88 10.03 12.52 10.47
C LYS A 88 9.64 11.15 11.05
N GLN A 89 9.19 10.22 10.22
CA GLN A 89 8.65 8.93 10.62
C GLN A 89 9.05 7.83 9.64
N ARG A 90 9.38 6.64 10.16
CA ARG A 90 9.71 5.44 9.35
C ARG A 90 8.58 5.04 8.40
N GLY A 91 7.33 5.06 8.89
CA GLY A 91 6.15 4.74 8.08
C GLY A 91 5.97 5.64 6.86
N HIS A 92 6.42 6.89 6.93
CA HIS A 92 6.40 7.79 5.78
C HIS A 92 7.45 7.39 4.74
N VAL A 93 8.64 6.94 5.17
CA VAL A 93 9.70 6.46 4.27
C VAL A 93 9.26 5.20 3.54
N TYR A 94 8.62 4.27 4.25
CA TYR A 94 8.08 3.06 3.64
C TYR A 94 7.11 3.38 2.51
N ARG A 95 6.15 4.28 2.76
CA ARG A 95 5.20 4.72 1.73
C ARG A 95 5.91 5.43 0.58
N HIS A 96 6.88 6.29 0.87
CA HIS A 96 7.66 6.99 -0.13
C HIS A 96 8.43 6.02 -1.05
N ILE A 97 9.13 5.03 -0.49
CA ILE A 97 9.84 4.01 -1.28
C ILE A 97 8.86 3.26 -2.18
N ARG A 98 7.72 2.82 -1.64
CA ARG A 98 6.68 2.12 -2.43
C ARG A 98 6.13 2.95 -3.59
N GLN A 99 6.13 4.27 -3.48
CA GLN A 99 5.57 5.18 -4.50
C GLN A 99 6.61 5.68 -5.50
N CYS A 100 7.79 6.05 -5.02
CA CYS A 100 8.84 6.71 -5.80
C CYS A 100 9.95 5.75 -6.28
N HIS A 101 10.14 4.62 -5.59
CA HIS A 101 11.20 3.64 -5.83
C HIS A 101 10.55 2.25 -6.00
N ARG A 102 9.68 2.11 -7.00
CA ARG A 102 8.95 0.86 -7.24
C ARG A 102 9.93 -0.26 -7.57
N GLY A 103 9.71 -1.44 -6.98
CA GLY A 103 10.59 -2.60 -7.16
C GLY A 103 11.78 -2.64 -6.19
N GLU A 104 12.04 -1.56 -5.46
CA GLU A 104 13.11 -1.52 -4.48
C GLU A 104 12.73 -2.14 -3.13
N ASN A 105 13.74 -2.65 -2.41
CA ASN A 105 13.58 -3.16 -1.06
C ASN A 105 13.30 -2.03 -0.07
N VAL A 106 12.41 -2.30 0.89
CA VAL A 106 11.97 -1.26 1.83
C VAL A 106 12.83 -1.29 3.09
N PHE A 107 13.90 -0.50 3.10
CA PHE A 107 14.72 -0.22 4.29
C PHE A 107 14.84 1.29 4.54
N VAL A 108 15.27 1.68 5.74
CA VAL A 108 15.37 3.07 6.18
C VAL A 108 16.72 3.33 6.83
N ILE A 109 17.21 4.56 6.67
CA ILE A 109 18.43 5.02 7.34
C ILE A 109 18.01 5.92 8.49
N ASP A 110 18.38 5.56 9.72
CA ASP A 110 18.18 6.41 10.90
C ASP A 110 19.41 7.31 11.08
N LEU A 111 19.21 8.63 11.01
CA LEU A 111 20.26 9.66 11.11
C LEU A 111 20.49 10.13 12.56
N ASN A 112 20.37 9.20 13.52
CA ASN A 112 20.22 9.51 14.94
C ASN A 112 21.43 10.25 15.54
#